data_AF-A0A919VSR6-F1
#
_entry.id   AF-A0A919VSR6-F1
#
_cell.length_a   1.000
_cell.length_b   1.000
_cell.length_c   1.000
_cell.angle_alpha   90.00
_cell.angle_beta   90.00
_cell.angle_gamma   90.00
#
_symmetry.space_group_name_H-M   'P 1'
#
loop_
_entity.id
_entity.type
_entity.pdbx_description
1 polymer ?
#
loop_
_entity_poly.entity_id
_entity_poly.type
_entity_poly.pdbx_seq_one_letter_code
_entity_poly.pdbx_strand_id
1 'polypeptide(L)'
;MSGGLDLALLLGAGVLLVAVGAVRLSTRLGLPSLLVYLLIGMVIGESGLGIRFDDAELTRTLGFCALIMIIAEGGLTARWTTLRPVLGLSATLSTLGVAVSVAVVGAVVHFLLGLDWRLALLYGAVLSSTDAAAVFATLRRLRLPPRLVATLEAESGMNDAPVVLLVVLLSATTTSGHPWWYELLIVSYELSAGALVGLAVGAAGRWLLKHAALPSAGLYPIAAVGLTVLAYAVGAVLHASGFLAVYAAGVVLGNGRLPHRRAILGFADGLAWVAQIGLFVLLGLLVSPGELASAVGPALIVGVVLVLLARPLSVWISALAVRADRGLGWRGQAFLSWAGLRGAVPIVLATIPLSSATPGADGLFNAVFVLVIIFTLVQAGTLAPVARRLGITAPAEAAEVHVEAAPLERMHADLLQIDVAPGSRLAGVHIDELRLPVGASVTLVVRDGAGFVPGPDTRLRTGDSILIVATNDVRDVAERRLRAVSRRGRLARWFGEDGADRT
;
A
#
# COMPACT_ATOMS: atom_id res chain seq x y z
N MET A 1 -2.82 39.84 13.83
CA MET A 1 -2.39 38.50 13.37
C MET A 1 -3.16 37.51 14.23
N SER A 2 -4.00 36.67 13.62
CA SER A 2 -5.03 35.91 14.31
C SER A 2 -4.42 34.79 15.15
N GLY A 3 -4.50 34.88 16.48
CA GLY A 3 -3.95 33.85 17.38
C GLY A 3 -4.48 32.44 17.14
N GLY A 4 -5.59 32.28 16.40
CA GLY A 4 -6.08 30.99 15.92
C GLY A 4 -5.20 30.33 14.84
N LEU A 5 -4.61 31.10 13.92
CA LEU A 5 -3.69 30.55 12.91
C LEU A 5 -2.38 30.11 13.56
N ASP A 6 -1.83 30.95 14.44
CA ASP A 6 -0.59 30.65 15.16
C ASP A 6 -0.74 29.39 16.03
N LEU A 7 -1.88 29.25 16.73
CA LEU A 7 -2.20 28.06 17.50
C LEU A 7 -2.39 26.82 16.63
N ALA A 8 -3.09 26.95 15.50
CA ALA A 8 -3.28 25.84 14.56
C ALA A 8 -1.96 25.35 13.95
N LEU A 9 -1.05 26.27 13.60
CA LEU A 9 0.28 25.94 13.12
C LEU A 9 1.13 25.29 14.22
N LEU A 10 1.08 25.80 15.45
CA LEU A 10 1.80 25.22 16.59
C LEU A 10 1.32 23.79 16.90
N LEU A 11 0.00 23.59 16.96
CA LEU A 11 -0.62 22.29 17.17
C LEU A 11 -0.31 21.34 16.01
N GLY A 12 -0.47 21.78 14.77
CA GLY A 12 -0.19 20.97 13.58
C GLY A 12 1.27 20.54 13.50
N ALA A 13 2.22 21.45 13.72
CA ALA A 13 3.64 21.14 13.75
C ALA A 13 3.99 20.23 14.94
N GLY A 14 3.43 20.51 16.13
CA GLY A 14 3.61 19.68 17.32
C GLY A 14 3.14 18.24 17.11
N VAL A 15 1.93 18.07 16.58
CA VAL A 15 1.35 16.77 16.21
C VAL A 15 2.24 16.03 15.24
N LEU A 16 2.70 16.69 14.18
CA LEU A 16 3.55 16.06 13.17
C LEU A 16 4.88 15.59 13.77
N LEU A 17 5.54 16.43 14.58
CA LEU A 17 6.79 16.07 15.25
C LEU A 17 6.61 14.94 16.26
N VAL A 18 5.52 14.97 17.05
CA VAL A 18 5.17 13.90 17.99
C VAL A 18 4.88 12.60 17.25
N ALA A 19 4.13 12.65 16.14
CA ALA A 19 3.82 11.48 15.32
C ALA A 19 5.09 10.86 14.71
N VAL A 20 6.02 11.67 14.20
CA VAL A 20 7.32 11.19 13.72
C VAL A 20 8.11 10.51 14.85
N GLY A 21 8.13 11.09 16.05
CA GLY A 21 8.73 10.47 17.23
C GLY A 21 8.04 9.15 17.64
N ALA A 22 6.71 9.10 17.52
CA ALA A 22 5.88 7.96 17.88
C ALA A 22 6.14 6.71 17.02
N VAL A 23 6.68 6.85 15.81
CA VAL A 23 7.16 5.72 14.98
C VAL A 23 8.18 4.87 15.73
N ARG A 24 9.11 5.50 16.45
CA ARG A 24 10.12 4.77 17.25
C ARG A 24 9.49 4.05 18.43
N LEU A 25 8.44 4.61 19.01
CA LEU A 25 7.71 3.97 20.10
C LEU A 25 6.89 2.78 19.59
N SER A 26 6.17 2.95 18.48
CA SER A 26 5.41 1.88 17.80
C SER A 26 6.30 0.68 17.48
N THR A 27 7.48 0.92 16.92
CA THR A 27 8.43 -0.16 16.58
C THR A 27 8.98 -0.89 17.81
N ARG A 28 9.05 -0.24 18.98
CA ARG A 28 9.42 -0.89 20.26
C ARG A 28 8.26 -1.67 20.89
N LEU A 29 7.04 -1.13 20.84
CA LEU A 29 5.84 -1.75 21.41
C LEU A 29 5.29 -2.89 20.53
N GLY A 30 5.73 -2.99 19.28
CA GLY A 30 5.21 -3.98 18.32
C GLY A 30 3.79 -3.69 17.84
N LEU A 31 3.26 -2.50 18.16
CA LEU A 31 1.94 -2.05 17.73
C LEU A 31 2.01 -1.40 16.33
N PRO A 32 1.01 -1.60 15.46
CA PRO A 32 0.90 -0.86 14.21
C PRO A 32 0.95 0.65 14.45
N SER A 33 1.82 1.36 13.74
CA SER A 33 2.04 2.81 13.91
C SER A 33 0.76 3.63 13.72
N LEU A 34 -0.13 3.14 12.86
CA LEU A 34 -1.43 3.75 12.54
C LEU A 34 -2.33 3.90 13.78
N LEU A 35 -2.33 2.90 14.67
CA LEU A 35 -3.10 2.95 15.91
C LEU A 35 -2.53 3.98 16.89
N VAL A 36 -1.23 4.22 16.85
CA VAL A 36 -0.59 5.26 17.68
C VAL A 36 -1.01 6.64 17.21
N TYR A 37 -1.09 6.88 15.90
CA TYR A 37 -1.58 8.16 15.35
C TYR A 37 -3.05 8.41 15.67
N LEU A 38 -3.86 7.36 15.59
CA LEU A 38 -5.27 7.42 15.99
C LEU A 38 -5.42 7.78 17.48
N LEU A 39 -4.61 7.15 18.34
CA LEU A 39 -4.58 7.45 19.77
C LEU A 39 -4.13 8.88 20.05
N ILE A 40 -3.12 9.38 19.33
CA ILE A 40 -2.70 10.79 19.43
C ILE A 40 -3.88 11.71 19.10
N GLY A 41 -4.64 11.43 18.03
CA GLY A 41 -5.85 12.18 17.69
C GLY A 41 -6.88 12.16 18.83
N MET A 42 -7.21 10.97 19.36
CA MET A 42 -8.18 10.84 20.45
C MET A 42 -7.77 11.57 21.73
N VAL A 43 -6.48 11.54 22.07
CA VAL A 43 -5.92 12.25 23.23
C VAL A 43 -5.95 13.76 23.03
N ILE A 44 -5.81 14.26 21.80
CA ILE A 44 -5.93 15.68 21.52
C ILE A 44 -7.40 16.12 21.48
N GLY A 45 -8.29 15.24 21.04
CA GLY A 45 -9.71 15.49 20.88
C GLY A 45 -10.46 15.79 22.17
N GLU A 46 -11.79 15.82 22.07
CA GLU A 46 -12.70 16.31 23.13
C GLU A 46 -12.42 15.69 24.51
N SER A 47 -12.16 14.38 24.55
CA SER A 47 -11.99 13.63 25.80
C SER A 47 -10.60 13.78 26.47
N GLY A 48 -9.60 14.32 25.78
CA GLY A 48 -8.25 14.47 26.33
C GLY A 48 -7.89 15.94 26.57
N LEU A 49 -7.32 16.62 25.56
CA LEU A 49 -6.98 18.04 25.66
C LEU A 49 -8.17 18.99 25.47
N GLY A 50 -9.36 18.46 25.15
CA GLY A 50 -10.60 19.24 25.08
C GLY A 50 -10.84 19.94 23.75
N ILE A 51 -10.09 19.60 22.69
CA ILE A 51 -10.31 20.17 21.36
C ILE A 51 -11.52 19.47 20.73
N ARG A 52 -12.66 20.15 20.72
CA ARG A 52 -13.88 19.69 20.04
C ARG A 52 -13.72 19.84 18.53
N PHE A 53 -13.85 18.73 17.81
CA PHE A 53 -13.74 18.69 16.36
C PHE A 53 -14.88 17.85 15.77
N ASP A 54 -16.00 18.51 15.48
CA ASP A 54 -17.23 17.89 14.95
C ASP A 54 -17.49 18.32 13.49
N ASP A 55 -16.47 18.25 12.64
CA ASP A 55 -16.59 18.60 11.21
C ASP A 55 -16.37 17.38 10.32
N ALA A 56 -17.44 16.61 10.12
CA ALA A 56 -17.43 15.43 9.25
C ALA A 56 -17.17 15.78 7.77
N GLU A 57 -17.56 16.97 7.31
CA GLU A 57 -17.37 17.40 5.93
C GLU A 57 -15.90 17.76 5.65
N LEU A 58 -15.28 18.53 6.55
CA LEU A 58 -13.86 18.82 6.50
C LEU A 58 -13.04 17.53 6.61
N THR A 59 -13.43 16.63 7.51
CA THR A 59 -12.78 15.31 7.67
C THR A 59 -12.86 14.49 6.39
N ARG A 60 -14.04 14.43 5.76
CA ARG A 60 -14.23 13.76 4.46
C ARG A 60 -13.34 14.37 3.38
N THR A 61 -13.31 15.69 3.29
CA THR A 61 -12.55 16.42 2.25
C THR A 61 -11.05 16.19 2.40
N LEU A 62 -10.51 16.43 3.60
CA LEU A 62 -9.10 16.18 3.89
C LEU A 62 -8.75 14.70 3.79
N GLY A 63 -9.67 13.81 4.18
CA GLY A 63 -9.52 12.37 4.03
C GLY A 63 -9.41 11.91 2.58
N PHE A 64 -10.19 12.50 1.68
CA PHE A 64 -10.09 12.23 0.25
C PHE A 64 -8.77 12.76 -0.32
N CYS A 65 -8.35 13.97 0.06
CA CYS A 65 -7.04 14.49 -0.32
C CYS A 65 -5.89 13.57 0.14
N ALA A 66 -5.95 13.09 1.38
CA ALA A 66 -4.97 12.16 1.91
C ALA A 66 -4.99 10.82 1.16
N LEU A 67 -6.18 10.27 0.90
CA LEU A 67 -6.35 9.01 0.18
C LEU A 67 -5.81 9.09 -1.27
N ILE A 68 -6.01 10.22 -1.96
CA ILE A 68 -5.42 10.46 -3.28
C ILE A 68 -3.89 10.36 -3.21
N MET A 69 -3.26 10.96 -2.19
CA MET A 69 -1.79 10.91 -2.04
C MET A 69 -1.29 9.49 -1.72
N ILE A 70 -2.02 8.76 -0.87
CA ILE A 70 -1.68 7.38 -0.51
C ILE A 70 -1.80 6.46 -1.72
N ILE A 71 -2.89 6.57 -2.49
CA ILE A 71 -3.09 5.77 -3.72
C ILE A 71 -2.10 6.16 -4.81
N ALA A 72 -1.76 7.45 -4.93
CA ALA A 72 -0.74 7.91 -5.87
C ALA A 72 0.62 7.30 -5.57
N GLU A 73 1.03 7.28 -4.30
CA GLU A 73 2.26 6.60 -3.86
C GLU A 73 2.21 5.11 -4.18
N GLY A 74 1.14 4.40 -3.78
CA GLY A 74 0.99 2.97 -4.04
C GLY A 74 1.02 2.62 -5.53
N GLY A 75 0.43 3.47 -6.38
CA GLY A 75 0.53 3.34 -7.83
C GLY A 75 1.95 3.59 -8.36
N LEU A 76 2.65 4.61 -7.87
CA LEU A 76 4.00 4.95 -8.31
C LEU A 76 5.06 3.90 -7.91
N THR A 77 4.89 3.26 -6.74
CA THR A 77 5.80 2.24 -6.23
C THR A 77 5.50 0.84 -6.79
N ALA A 78 4.25 0.61 -7.21
CA ALA A 78 3.80 -0.63 -7.84
C ALA A 78 4.63 -1.02 -9.08
N ARG A 79 5.05 -2.29 -9.13
CA ARG A 79 5.82 -2.84 -10.27
C ARG A 79 4.93 -3.64 -11.21
N TRP A 80 4.88 -3.24 -12.48
CA TRP A 80 4.07 -3.90 -13.50
C TRP A 80 4.43 -5.37 -13.71
N THR A 81 5.72 -5.72 -13.60
CA THR A 81 6.20 -7.11 -13.76
C THR A 81 5.71 -8.03 -12.65
N THR A 82 5.46 -7.51 -11.44
CA THR A 82 4.90 -8.27 -10.32
C THR A 82 3.37 -8.23 -10.30
N LEU A 83 2.77 -7.12 -10.74
CA LEU A 83 1.31 -6.96 -10.81
C LEU A 83 0.67 -7.75 -11.94
N ARG A 84 1.21 -7.70 -13.17
CA ARG A 84 0.61 -8.30 -14.37
C ARG A 84 0.15 -9.76 -14.17
N PRO A 85 0.92 -10.66 -13.52
CA PRO A 85 0.50 -12.05 -13.30
C PRO A 85 -0.69 -12.20 -12.34
N VAL A 86 -0.97 -11.21 -11.48
CA VAL A 86 -2.00 -11.27 -10.44
C VAL A 86 -3.19 -10.36 -10.70
N LEU A 87 -3.17 -9.56 -11.79
CA LEU A 87 -4.24 -8.61 -12.11
C LEU A 87 -5.62 -9.25 -12.21
N GLY A 88 -5.74 -10.44 -12.82
CA GLY A 88 -7.04 -11.11 -12.96
C GLY A 88 -7.67 -11.44 -11.60
N LEU A 89 -6.87 -11.99 -10.68
CA LEU A 89 -7.33 -12.28 -9.32
C LEU A 89 -7.61 -10.98 -8.54
N SER A 90 -6.74 -9.99 -8.65
CA SER A 90 -6.88 -8.73 -7.89
C SER A 90 -8.09 -7.92 -8.36
N ALA A 91 -8.37 -7.90 -9.66
CA ALA A 91 -9.55 -7.27 -10.24
C ALA A 91 -10.84 -7.98 -9.82
N THR A 92 -10.85 -9.31 -9.78
CA THR A 92 -12.04 -10.07 -9.31
C THR A 92 -12.23 -9.98 -7.80
N LEU A 93 -11.17 -9.85 -7.00
CA LEU A 93 -11.27 -9.55 -5.57
C LEU A 93 -11.87 -8.16 -5.34
N SER A 94 -11.40 -7.17 -6.10
CA SER A 94 -11.84 -5.77 -5.99
C SER A 94 -13.26 -5.51 -6.52
N THR A 95 -13.84 -6.45 -7.28
CA THR A 95 -15.20 -6.31 -7.85
C THR A 95 -16.14 -7.36 -7.28
N LEU A 96 -16.04 -8.61 -7.74
CA LEU A 96 -16.85 -9.72 -7.30
C LEU A 96 -16.64 -10.02 -5.80
N GLY A 97 -15.40 -9.98 -5.33
CA GLY A 97 -15.08 -10.21 -3.92
C GLY A 97 -15.69 -9.14 -3.02
N VAL A 98 -15.65 -7.86 -3.43
CA VAL A 98 -16.34 -6.75 -2.75
C VAL A 98 -17.84 -6.98 -2.71
N ALA A 99 -18.46 -7.27 -3.85
CA ALA A 99 -19.91 -7.52 -3.94
C ALA A 99 -20.35 -8.68 -3.02
N VAL A 100 -19.59 -9.78 -3.00
CA VAL A 100 -19.82 -10.90 -2.08
C VAL A 100 -19.66 -10.46 -0.62
N SER A 101 -18.61 -9.70 -0.31
CA SER A 101 -18.37 -9.24 1.07
C SER A 101 -19.50 -8.33 1.55
N VAL A 102 -19.95 -7.41 0.71
CA VAL A 102 -21.07 -6.50 0.98
C VAL A 102 -22.36 -7.28 1.19
N ALA A 103 -22.66 -8.22 0.31
CA ALA A 103 -23.88 -9.02 0.41
C ALA A 103 -23.91 -9.87 1.69
N VAL A 104 -22.80 -10.52 2.04
CA VAL A 104 -22.69 -11.35 3.24
C VAL A 104 -22.79 -10.51 4.51
N VAL A 105 -21.99 -9.45 4.62
CA VAL A 105 -22.03 -8.57 5.81
C VAL A 105 -23.40 -7.90 5.91
N GLY A 106 -23.93 -7.36 4.80
CA GLY A 106 -25.21 -6.68 4.78
C GLY A 106 -26.37 -7.61 5.17
N ALA A 107 -26.41 -8.84 4.65
CA ALA A 107 -27.42 -9.80 5.05
C ALA A 107 -27.34 -10.10 6.55
N VAL A 108 -26.14 -10.37 7.08
CA VAL A 108 -25.98 -10.69 8.51
C VAL A 108 -26.32 -9.49 9.39
N VAL A 109 -25.88 -8.28 9.02
CA VAL A 109 -26.20 -7.06 9.76
C VAL A 109 -27.71 -6.80 9.77
N HIS A 110 -28.39 -6.97 8.63
CA HIS A 110 -29.84 -6.81 8.56
C HIS A 110 -30.56 -7.79 9.48
N PHE A 111 -30.26 -9.09 9.37
CA PHE A 111 -30.97 -10.12 10.14
C PHE A 111 -30.58 -10.17 11.62
N LEU A 112 -29.34 -9.86 11.97
CA LEU A 112 -28.83 -10.01 13.34
C LEU A 112 -28.93 -8.72 14.16
N LEU A 113 -28.72 -7.56 13.53
CA LEU A 113 -28.80 -6.25 14.19
C LEU A 113 -30.11 -5.52 13.90
N GLY A 114 -30.98 -6.08 13.04
CA GLY A 114 -32.29 -5.49 12.72
C GLY A 114 -32.22 -4.17 11.97
N LEU A 115 -31.06 -3.85 11.36
CA LEU A 115 -30.86 -2.60 10.63
C LEU A 115 -31.52 -2.66 9.25
N ASP A 116 -31.94 -1.51 8.72
CA ASP A 116 -32.46 -1.43 7.35
C ASP A 116 -31.44 -1.96 6.32
N TRP A 117 -31.91 -2.55 5.22
CA TRP A 117 -31.07 -3.11 4.16
C TRP A 117 -30.03 -2.12 3.65
N ARG A 118 -30.40 -0.85 3.48
CA ARG A 118 -29.50 0.17 2.98
C ARG A 118 -28.35 0.43 3.94
N LEU A 119 -28.66 0.58 5.23
CA LEU A 119 -27.65 0.75 6.27
C LEU A 119 -26.79 -0.50 6.43
N ALA A 120 -27.39 -1.69 6.37
CA ALA A 120 -26.68 -2.95 6.47
C ALA A 120 -25.69 -3.17 5.31
N LEU A 121 -26.10 -2.86 4.07
CA LEU A 121 -25.23 -2.88 2.91
C LEU A 121 -24.13 -1.80 3.00
N LEU A 122 -24.41 -0.63 3.60
CA LEU A 122 -23.38 0.37 3.90
C LEU A 122 -22.31 -0.16 4.85
N TYR A 123 -22.67 -0.90 5.91
CA TYR A 123 -21.70 -1.60 6.76
C TYR A 123 -20.79 -2.51 5.93
N GLY A 124 -21.39 -3.32 5.05
CA GLY A 124 -20.66 -4.22 4.18
C GLY A 124 -19.73 -3.50 3.20
N ALA A 125 -20.20 -2.40 2.58
CA ALA A 125 -19.44 -1.59 1.64
C ALA A 125 -18.25 -0.92 2.32
N VAL A 126 -18.49 -0.13 3.37
CA VAL A 126 -17.43 0.59 4.08
C VAL A 126 -16.32 -0.35 4.56
N LEU A 127 -16.70 -1.52 5.08
CA LEU A 127 -15.75 -2.49 5.63
C LEU A 127 -15.11 -3.43 4.60
N SER A 128 -15.47 -3.32 3.32
CA SER A 128 -14.87 -4.14 2.25
C SER A 128 -13.53 -3.60 1.77
N SER A 129 -13.21 -2.31 2.00
CA SER A 129 -11.88 -1.74 1.73
C SER A 129 -10.82 -2.33 2.67
N THR A 130 -9.62 -2.53 2.12
CA THR A 130 -8.46 -3.17 2.78
C THR A 130 -7.22 -2.31 2.62
N ASP A 131 -6.39 -2.21 3.66
CA ASP A 131 -5.21 -1.35 3.69
C ASP A 131 -3.91 -2.19 3.63
N ALA A 132 -3.26 -2.19 2.46
CA ALA A 132 -1.98 -2.87 2.26
C ALA A 132 -0.84 -2.27 3.09
N ALA A 133 -0.84 -0.97 3.38
CA ALA A 133 0.22 -0.34 4.15
C ALA A 133 0.28 -0.90 5.58
N ALA A 134 -0.89 -1.10 6.20
CA ALA A 134 -1.01 -1.77 7.50
C ALA A 134 -0.48 -3.22 7.47
N VAL A 135 -0.81 -3.95 6.39
CA VAL A 135 -0.40 -5.35 6.19
C VAL A 135 1.12 -5.43 6.01
N PHE A 136 1.71 -4.58 5.19
CA PHE A 136 3.14 -4.60 4.94
C PHE A 136 3.97 -4.03 6.09
N ALA A 137 3.45 -3.07 6.86
CA ALA A 137 4.11 -2.60 8.07
C ALA A 137 4.30 -3.75 9.09
N THR A 138 3.31 -4.61 9.22
CA THR A 138 3.34 -5.76 10.15
C THR A 138 4.12 -6.95 9.60
N LEU A 139 4.08 -7.16 8.28
CA LEU A 139 4.74 -8.28 7.60
C LEU A 139 6.14 -7.97 7.09
N ARG A 140 6.68 -6.76 7.32
CA ARG A 140 8.00 -6.31 6.81
C ARG A 140 9.16 -7.27 7.14
N ARG A 141 9.03 -8.08 8.20
CA ARG A 141 10.02 -9.06 8.66
C ARG A 141 9.80 -10.48 8.11
N LEU A 142 8.69 -10.74 7.42
CA LEU A 142 8.35 -12.06 6.88
C LEU A 142 8.53 -12.11 5.37
N ARG A 143 9.25 -13.13 4.90
CA ARG A 143 9.38 -13.43 3.48
C ARG A 143 8.17 -14.24 3.01
N LEU A 144 7.18 -13.53 2.49
CA LEU A 144 6.01 -14.13 1.83
C LEU A 144 6.29 -14.39 0.33
N PRO A 145 5.54 -15.31 -0.30
CA PRO A 145 5.69 -15.56 -1.72
C PRO A 145 5.41 -14.28 -2.53
N PRO A 146 6.24 -13.94 -3.53
CA PRO A 146 6.08 -12.70 -4.30
C PRO A 146 4.70 -12.51 -4.92
N ARG A 147 4.05 -13.62 -5.32
CA ARG A 147 2.69 -13.58 -5.85
C ARG A 147 1.66 -13.12 -4.81
N LEU A 148 1.78 -13.57 -3.56
CA LEU A 148 0.86 -13.22 -2.48
C LEU A 148 1.01 -11.74 -2.07
N VAL A 149 2.25 -11.28 -2.00
CA VAL A 149 2.59 -9.86 -1.79
C VAL A 149 1.99 -9.01 -2.91
N ALA A 150 2.25 -9.38 -4.17
CA ALA A 150 1.71 -8.65 -5.30
C ALA A 150 0.17 -8.66 -5.35
N THR A 151 -0.48 -9.75 -4.97
CA THR A 151 -1.95 -9.80 -4.88
C THR A 151 -2.49 -8.88 -3.80
N LEU A 152 -1.87 -8.84 -2.61
CA LEU A 152 -2.29 -7.94 -1.53
C LEU A 152 -2.11 -6.45 -1.90
N GLU A 153 -0.98 -6.12 -2.53
CA GLU A 153 -0.67 -4.76 -3.00
C GLU A 153 -1.65 -4.32 -4.10
N ALA A 154 -1.86 -5.19 -5.10
CA ALA A 154 -2.81 -4.95 -6.18
C ALA A 154 -4.25 -4.84 -5.69
N GLU A 155 -4.65 -5.71 -4.76
CA GLU A 155 -5.98 -5.71 -4.19
C GLU A 155 -6.25 -4.40 -3.45
N SER A 156 -5.38 -3.99 -2.52
CA SER A 156 -5.60 -2.75 -1.77
C SER A 156 -5.69 -1.53 -2.68
N GLY A 157 -4.81 -1.41 -3.69
CA GLY A 157 -4.85 -0.28 -4.62
C GLY A 157 -6.07 -0.25 -5.55
N MET A 158 -6.61 -1.42 -5.92
CA MET A 158 -7.76 -1.51 -6.84
C MET A 158 -9.12 -1.54 -6.13
N ASN A 159 -9.16 -1.98 -4.88
CA ASN A 159 -10.37 -2.16 -4.09
C ASN A 159 -10.99 -0.83 -3.64
N ASP A 160 -10.19 0.20 -3.37
CA ASP A 160 -10.71 1.46 -2.85
C ASP A 160 -11.68 2.17 -3.81
N ALA A 161 -11.43 2.09 -5.12
CA ALA A 161 -12.27 2.77 -6.11
C ALA A 161 -13.72 2.22 -6.21
N PRO A 162 -13.94 0.90 -6.41
CA PRO A 162 -15.28 0.31 -6.36
C PRO A 162 -15.98 0.52 -5.01
N VAL A 163 -15.22 0.48 -3.91
CA VAL A 163 -15.78 0.60 -2.57
C VAL A 163 -16.26 2.03 -2.28
N VAL A 164 -15.46 3.05 -2.62
CA VAL A 164 -15.90 4.46 -2.51
C VAL A 164 -17.19 4.67 -3.28
N LEU A 165 -17.25 4.19 -4.53
CA LEU A 165 -18.42 4.36 -5.37
C LEU A 165 -19.65 3.69 -4.75
N LEU A 166 -19.50 2.45 -4.26
CA LEU A 166 -20.60 1.75 -3.61
C LEU A 166 -21.08 2.46 -2.34
N VAL A 167 -20.17 3.03 -1.54
CA VAL A 167 -20.53 3.82 -0.35
C VAL A 167 -21.25 5.10 -0.74
N VAL A 168 -20.78 5.82 -1.75
CA VAL A 168 -21.45 7.05 -2.25
C VAL A 168 -22.85 6.72 -2.76
N LEU A 169 -22.98 5.66 -3.58
CA LEU A 169 -24.25 5.22 -4.13
C LEU A 169 -25.24 4.85 -3.02
N LEU A 170 -24.81 4.04 -2.05
CA LEU A 170 -25.66 3.64 -0.93
C LEU A 170 -25.93 4.79 0.05
N SER A 171 -25.08 5.83 0.09
CA SER A 171 -25.30 7.03 0.91
C SER A 171 -26.22 8.05 0.23
N ALA A 172 -26.43 7.96 -1.09
CA ALA A 172 -27.33 8.84 -1.83
C ALA A 172 -28.80 8.60 -1.43
N THR A 173 -29.51 9.66 -1.03
CA THR A 173 -30.89 9.60 -0.54
C THR A 173 -31.95 9.49 -1.63
N THR A 174 -31.58 9.69 -2.89
CA THR A 174 -32.47 9.63 -4.03
C THR A 174 -32.36 8.29 -4.74
N THR A 175 -33.35 7.42 -4.58
CA THR A 175 -33.55 6.32 -5.52
C THR A 175 -34.03 6.93 -6.82
N SER A 176 -33.20 6.93 -7.85
CA SER A 176 -33.46 7.56 -9.15
C SER A 176 -34.61 6.91 -9.95
N GLY A 177 -35.35 5.97 -9.36
CA GLY A 177 -36.45 5.23 -10.00
C GLY A 177 -35.98 4.33 -11.16
N HIS A 178 -34.67 4.26 -11.41
CA HIS A 178 -34.09 3.47 -12.48
C HIS A 178 -33.98 1.99 -12.09
N PRO A 179 -33.98 1.06 -13.07
CA PRO A 179 -33.77 -0.35 -12.80
C PRO A 179 -32.39 -0.64 -12.19
N TRP A 180 -32.27 -1.70 -11.39
CA TRP A 180 -31.02 -2.11 -10.73
C TRP A 180 -29.83 -2.31 -11.69
N TRP A 181 -30.07 -2.68 -12.95
CA TRP A 181 -29.01 -2.85 -13.95
C TRP A 181 -28.40 -1.51 -14.40
N TYR A 182 -29.12 -0.41 -14.23
CA TYR A 182 -28.62 0.93 -14.55
C TYR A 182 -27.49 1.33 -13.60
N GLU A 183 -27.64 1.04 -12.30
CA GLU A 183 -26.57 1.27 -11.31
C GLU A 183 -25.33 0.42 -11.61
N LEU A 184 -25.53 -0.83 -12.03
CA LEU A 184 -24.42 -1.68 -12.47
C LEU A 184 -23.72 -1.11 -13.71
N LEU A 185 -24.47 -0.52 -14.64
CA LEU A 185 -23.92 0.14 -15.83
C LEU A 185 -23.13 1.39 -15.46
N ILE A 186 -23.63 2.22 -14.54
CA ILE A 186 -22.91 3.38 -14.01
C ILE A 186 -21.61 2.92 -13.36
N VAL A 187 -21.65 1.96 -12.44
CA VAL A 187 -20.44 1.46 -11.77
C VAL A 187 -19.42 0.93 -12.77
N SER A 188 -19.89 0.19 -13.79
CA SER A 188 -19.02 -0.32 -14.86
C SER A 188 -18.42 0.80 -15.70
N TYR A 189 -19.20 1.83 -16.02
CA TYR A 189 -18.73 3.02 -16.74
C TYR A 189 -17.69 3.78 -15.91
N GLU A 190 -17.98 4.09 -14.65
CA GLU A 190 -17.09 4.89 -13.81
C GLU A 190 -15.72 4.22 -13.62
N LEU A 191 -15.70 2.89 -13.42
CA LEU A 191 -14.46 2.14 -13.28
C LEU A 191 -13.71 2.04 -14.61
N SER A 192 -14.38 1.72 -15.71
CA SER A 192 -13.71 1.61 -17.02
C SER A 192 -13.20 2.96 -17.53
N ALA A 193 -14.01 4.01 -17.44
CA ALA A 193 -13.61 5.38 -17.78
C ALA A 193 -12.50 5.89 -16.87
N GLY A 194 -12.56 5.62 -15.56
CA GLY A 194 -11.51 6.01 -14.61
C GLY A 194 -10.16 5.37 -14.94
N ALA A 195 -10.17 4.07 -15.25
CA ALA A 195 -8.97 3.37 -15.70
C ALA A 195 -8.42 3.96 -17.02
N LEU A 196 -9.28 4.24 -18.00
CA LEU A 196 -8.87 4.84 -19.28
C LEU A 196 -8.26 6.23 -19.09
N VAL A 197 -8.88 7.08 -18.26
CA VAL A 197 -8.35 8.41 -17.92
C VAL A 197 -6.99 8.28 -17.25
N GLY A 198 -6.86 7.39 -16.27
CA GLY A 198 -5.58 7.17 -15.59
C GLY A 198 -4.48 6.69 -16.53
N LEU A 199 -4.79 5.75 -17.42
CA LEU A 199 -3.84 5.28 -18.45
C LEU A 199 -3.43 6.40 -19.41
N ALA A 200 -4.39 7.22 -19.86
CA ALA A 200 -4.14 8.35 -20.76
C ALA A 200 -3.28 9.42 -20.09
N VAL A 201 -3.65 9.86 -18.89
CA VAL A 201 -2.90 10.87 -18.12
C VAL A 201 -1.52 10.34 -17.74
N GLY A 202 -1.39 9.08 -17.33
CA GLY A 202 -0.11 8.46 -17.03
C GLY A 202 0.81 8.38 -18.25
N ALA A 203 0.27 8.02 -19.42
CA ALA A 203 1.04 7.97 -20.67
C ALA A 203 1.48 9.37 -21.14
N ALA A 204 0.55 10.34 -21.12
CA ALA A 204 0.82 11.73 -21.43
C ALA A 204 1.84 12.34 -20.46
N GLY A 205 1.68 12.08 -19.16
CA GLY A 205 2.59 12.51 -18.11
C GLY A 205 3.99 11.92 -18.27
N ARG A 206 4.11 10.65 -18.65
CA ARG A 206 5.40 10.03 -18.97
C ARG A 206 6.07 10.70 -20.16
N TRP A 207 5.32 11.03 -21.20
CA TRP A 207 5.84 11.77 -22.35
C TRP A 207 6.29 13.17 -21.93
N LEU A 208 5.46 13.89 -21.17
CA LEU A 208 5.73 15.24 -20.69
C LEU A 208 7.00 15.28 -19.84
N LEU A 209 7.10 14.45 -18.81
CA LEU A 209 8.26 14.42 -17.91
C LEU A 209 9.57 14.10 -18.64
N LYS A 210 9.52 13.30 -19.72
CA LYS A 210 10.72 13.03 -20.53
C LYS A 210 11.18 14.22 -21.36
N HIS A 211 10.26 15.06 -21.83
CA HIS A 211 10.56 16.16 -22.75
C HIS A 211 10.59 17.54 -22.09
N ALA A 212 10.06 17.68 -20.87
CA ALA A 212 9.93 18.96 -20.18
C ALA A 212 11.28 19.61 -19.80
N ALA A 213 12.37 18.84 -19.79
CA ALA A 213 13.74 19.30 -19.45
C ALA A 213 13.74 20.30 -18.27
N LEU A 214 13.15 19.89 -17.14
CA LEU A 214 12.89 20.81 -16.03
C LEU A 214 14.22 21.33 -15.45
N PRO A 215 14.31 22.63 -15.08
CA PRO A 215 15.55 23.25 -14.61
C PRO A 215 16.13 22.65 -13.33
N SER A 216 15.30 21.97 -12.53
CA SER A 216 15.67 21.37 -11.25
C SER A 216 15.11 19.97 -11.12
N ALA A 217 15.96 19.05 -10.61
CA ALA A 217 15.59 17.68 -10.27
C ALA A 217 14.39 17.62 -9.30
N GLY A 218 14.26 18.62 -8.40
CA GLY A 218 13.16 18.70 -7.42
C GLY A 218 11.78 18.99 -8.03
N LEU A 219 11.71 19.47 -9.27
CA LEU A 219 10.43 19.73 -9.95
C LEU A 219 9.80 18.45 -10.53
N TYR A 220 10.61 17.42 -10.80
CA TYR A 220 10.12 16.14 -11.34
C TYR A 220 9.16 15.42 -10.37
N PRO A 221 9.48 15.27 -9.07
CA PRO A 221 8.54 14.72 -8.09
C PRO A 221 7.22 15.49 -7.99
N ILE A 222 7.30 16.82 -7.95
CA ILE A 222 6.12 17.69 -7.86
C ILE A 222 5.22 17.49 -9.08
N ALA A 223 5.81 17.46 -10.27
CA ALA A 223 5.07 17.23 -11.51
C ALA A 223 4.45 15.82 -11.56
N ALA A 224 5.16 14.78 -11.10
CA ALA A 224 4.62 13.42 -11.06
C ALA A 224 3.41 13.29 -10.12
N VAL A 225 3.49 13.84 -8.90
CA VAL A 225 2.36 13.87 -7.97
C VAL A 225 1.22 14.73 -8.55
N GLY A 226 1.54 15.91 -9.11
CA GLY A 226 0.56 16.76 -9.78
C GLY A 226 -0.19 16.07 -10.91
N LEU A 227 0.49 15.23 -11.71
CA LEU A 227 -0.14 14.43 -12.76
C LEU A 227 -1.08 13.35 -12.20
N THR A 228 -0.75 12.73 -11.06
CA THR A 228 -1.65 11.77 -10.42
C THR A 228 -2.91 12.46 -9.87
N VAL A 229 -2.77 13.64 -9.27
CA VAL A 229 -3.93 14.47 -8.83
C VAL A 229 -4.74 14.96 -10.03
N LEU A 230 -4.08 15.33 -11.13
CA LEU A 230 -4.76 15.68 -12.37
C LEU A 230 -5.61 14.52 -12.89
N ALA A 231 -5.10 13.28 -12.83
CA ALA A 231 -5.87 12.09 -13.20
C ALA A 231 -7.14 11.95 -12.35
N TYR A 232 -7.06 12.19 -11.04
CA TYR A 232 -8.24 12.25 -10.17
C TYR A 232 -9.24 13.30 -10.66
N ALA A 233 -8.78 14.54 -10.85
CA ALA A 233 -9.64 15.68 -11.18
C ALA A 233 -10.32 15.50 -12.53
N VAL A 234 -9.58 15.05 -13.56
CA VAL A 234 -10.15 14.74 -14.88
C VAL A 234 -11.17 13.61 -14.78
N GLY A 235 -10.86 12.55 -14.02
CA GLY A 235 -11.81 11.46 -13.78
C GLY A 235 -13.09 11.98 -13.13
N ALA A 236 -12.98 12.76 -12.06
CA ALA A 236 -14.12 13.33 -11.35
C ALA A 236 -15.00 14.23 -12.23
N VAL A 237 -14.40 15.08 -13.09
CA VAL A 237 -15.14 15.94 -14.03
C VAL A 237 -15.89 15.13 -15.08
N LEU A 238 -15.35 13.99 -15.51
CA LEU A 238 -15.98 13.08 -16.47
C LEU A 238 -16.99 12.12 -15.82
N HIS A 239 -17.30 12.31 -14.53
CA HIS A 239 -18.10 11.38 -13.73
C HIS A 239 -17.55 9.96 -13.81
N ALA A 240 -16.23 9.82 -13.69
CA ALA A 240 -15.53 8.55 -13.65
C ALA A 240 -14.79 8.40 -12.31
N SER A 241 -14.35 7.17 -12.00
CA SER A 241 -13.66 6.88 -10.74
C SER A 241 -12.30 7.57 -10.69
N GLY A 242 -12.23 8.72 -10.01
CA GLY A 242 -11.00 9.48 -9.81
C GLY A 242 -9.93 8.67 -9.08
N PHE A 243 -10.31 7.88 -8.06
CA PHE A 243 -9.36 7.03 -7.32
C PHE A 243 -8.70 5.98 -8.22
N LEU A 244 -9.46 5.34 -9.11
CA LEU A 244 -8.90 4.38 -10.06
C LEU A 244 -8.01 5.08 -11.11
N ALA A 245 -8.39 6.31 -11.52
CA ALA A 245 -7.58 7.11 -12.42
C ALA A 245 -6.20 7.46 -11.80
N VAL A 246 -6.16 7.84 -10.51
CA VAL A 246 -4.92 8.07 -9.76
C VAL A 246 -4.06 6.81 -9.75
N TYR A 247 -4.64 5.67 -9.35
CA TYR A 247 -3.90 4.41 -9.25
C TYR A 247 -3.32 4.00 -10.62
N ALA A 248 -4.14 4.01 -11.67
CA ALA A 248 -3.70 3.67 -13.03
C ALA A 248 -2.63 4.65 -13.55
N ALA A 249 -2.78 5.95 -13.33
CA ALA A 249 -1.78 6.95 -13.71
C ALA A 249 -0.46 6.73 -12.96
N GLY A 250 -0.53 6.47 -11.65
CA GLY A 250 0.61 6.12 -10.80
C GLY A 250 1.35 4.89 -11.33
N VAL A 251 0.64 3.80 -11.62
CA VAL A 251 1.23 2.56 -12.16
C VAL A 251 1.93 2.81 -13.50
N VAL A 252 1.32 3.57 -14.41
CA VAL A 252 1.94 3.89 -15.71
C VAL A 252 3.18 4.76 -15.56
N LEU A 253 3.14 5.78 -14.69
CA LEU A 253 4.27 6.67 -14.43
C LEU A 253 5.41 5.93 -13.72
N GLY A 254 5.11 5.21 -12.63
CA GLY A 254 6.08 4.50 -11.78
C GLY A 254 6.86 3.40 -12.51
N ASN A 255 6.26 2.81 -13.54
CA ASN A 255 6.89 1.81 -14.42
C ASN A 255 7.52 2.41 -15.69
N GLY A 256 7.43 3.73 -15.88
CA GLY A 256 8.13 4.43 -16.93
C GLY A 256 9.62 4.63 -16.61
N ARG A 257 10.46 4.60 -17.65
CA ARG A 257 11.81 5.18 -17.59
C ARG A 257 11.68 6.71 -17.48
N LEU A 258 11.59 7.22 -16.25
CA LEU A 258 11.48 8.65 -15.92
C LEU A 258 12.83 9.20 -15.43
N PRO A 259 13.18 10.46 -15.74
CA PRO A 259 14.30 11.14 -15.09
C PRO A 259 14.06 11.25 -13.58
N HIS A 260 15.14 11.20 -12.79
CA HIS A 260 15.09 11.36 -11.32
C HIS A 260 14.06 10.45 -10.59
N ARG A 261 13.82 9.23 -11.10
CA ARG A 261 12.80 8.30 -10.56
C ARG A 261 12.91 8.08 -9.05
N ARG A 262 14.13 7.98 -8.49
CA ARG A 262 14.33 7.79 -7.04
C ARG A 262 13.81 8.98 -6.22
N ALA A 263 14.02 10.20 -6.72
CA ALA A 263 13.48 11.41 -6.07
C ALA A 263 11.94 11.45 -6.15
N ILE A 264 11.36 11.03 -7.28
CA ILE A 264 9.89 10.94 -7.45
C ILE A 264 9.30 10.00 -6.39
N LEU A 265 9.84 8.79 -6.29
CA LEU A 265 9.35 7.79 -5.33
C LEU A 265 9.56 8.22 -3.88
N GLY A 266 10.74 8.75 -3.54
CA GLY A 266 11.03 9.20 -2.17
C GLY A 266 10.15 10.37 -1.73
N PHE A 267 9.86 11.31 -2.64
CA PHE A 267 8.94 12.41 -2.35
C PHE A 267 7.49 11.92 -2.20
N ALA A 268 7.03 11.02 -3.08
CA ALA A 268 5.70 10.43 -2.99
C ALA A 268 5.53 9.63 -1.68
N ASP A 269 6.53 8.84 -1.29
CA ASP A 269 6.57 8.12 0.00
C ASP A 269 6.48 9.09 1.18
N GLY A 270 7.30 10.15 1.19
CA GLY A 270 7.23 11.18 2.24
C GLY A 270 5.87 11.87 2.32
N LEU A 271 5.25 12.18 1.17
CA LEU A 271 3.93 12.81 1.12
C LEU A 271 2.82 11.85 1.58
N ALA A 272 2.90 10.57 1.22
CA ALA A 272 1.99 9.54 1.69
C ALA A 272 2.10 9.35 3.21
N TRP A 273 3.30 9.40 3.78
CA TRP A 273 3.48 9.38 5.25
C TRP A 273 2.78 10.56 5.94
N VAL A 274 2.95 11.78 5.40
CA VAL A 274 2.28 12.97 5.94
C VAL A 274 0.77 12.83 5.82
N ALA A 275 0.27 12.39 4.66
CA ALA A 275 -1.15 12.14 4.42
C ALA A 275 -1.71 11.09 5.37
N GLN A 276 -1.00 9.98 5.59
CA GLN A 276 -1.43 8.90 6.47
C GLN A 276 -1.43 9.33 7.95
N ILE A 277 -0.37 9.99 8.42
CA ILE A 277 -0.32 10.54 9.79
C ILE A 277 -1.46 11.53 10.00
N GLY A 278 -1.58 12.52 9.11
CA GLY A 278 -2.61 13.55 9.18
C GLY A 278 -4.01 12.94 9.19
N LEU A 279 -4.25 11.96 8.31
CA LEU A 279 -5.53 11.26 8.22
C LEU A 279 -5.89 10.53 9.51
N PHE A 280 -4.99 9.72 10.06
CA PHE A 280 -5.28 8.97 11.28
C PHE A 280 -5.46 9.88 12.50
N VAL A 281 -4.68 10.96 12.61
CA VAL A 281 -4.87 11.94 13.69
C VAL A 281 -6.21 12.64 13.53
N LEU A 282 -6.57 13.08 12.32
CA LEU A 282 -7.84 13.74 12.03
C LEU A 282 -9.04 12.85 12.37
N LEU A 283 -8.98 11.57 12.01
CA LEU A 283 -10.02 10.60 12.35
C LEU A 283 -10.11 10.35 13.86
N GLY A 284 -8.98 10.35 14.57
CA GLY A 284 -8.95 10.26 16.03
C GLY A 284 -9.52 11.50 16.73
N LEU A 285 -9.41 12.68 16.10
CA LEU A 285 -10.03 13.92 16.59
C LEU A 285 -11.56 13.91 16.42
N LEU A 286 -12.06 13.29 15.35
CA LEU A 286 -13.49 13.25 15.02
C LEU A 286 -14.29 12.30 15.92
N VAL A 287 -13.66 11.27 16.49
CA VAL A 287 -14.37 10.27 17.30
C VAL A 287 -14.60 10.77 18.73
N SER A 288 -15.77 10.45 19.31
CA SER A 288 -16.03 10.65 20.73
C SER A 288 -15.90 9.34 21.51
N PRO A 289 -14.91 9.18 22.41
CA PRO A 289 -14.69 7.93 23.14
C PRO A 289 -15.86 7.48 24.03
N GLY A 290 -16.70 8.42 24.47
CA GLY A 290 -17.90 8.11 25.27
C GLY A 290 -18.92 7.26 24.50
N GLU A 291 -18.99 7.41 23.18
CA GLU A 291 -19.93 6.67 22.32
C GLU A 291 -19.38 5.32 21.85
N LEU A 292 -18.06 5.11 21.97
CA LEU A 292 -17.42 3.89 21.48
C LEU A 292 -17.85 2.64 22.25
N ALA A 293 -18.18 2.77 23.54
CA ALA A 293 -18.54 1.64 24.38
C ALA A 293 -19.78 0.89 23.88
N SER A 294 -20.79 1.61 23.39
CA SER A 294 -22.01 1.01 22.83
C SER A 294 -21.77 0.37 21.44
N ALA A 295 -20.75 0.85 20.71
CA ALA A 295 -20.40 0.35 19.38
C ALA A 295 -19.55 -0.94 19.41
N VAL A 296 -18.99 -1.34 20.56
CA VAL A 296 -18.16 -2.56 20.69
C VAL A 296 -18.92 -3.82 20.29
N GLY A 297 -20.16 -3.99 20.74
CA GLY A 297 -20.98 -5.17 20.43
C GLY A 297 -21.20 -5.33 18.91
N PRO A 298 -21.79 -4.33 18.23
CA PRO A 298 -21.93 -4.32 16.78
C PRO A 298 -20.59 -4.53 16.05
N ALA A 299 -19.53 -3.84 16.46
CA ALA A 299 -18.21 -3.95 15.83
C ALA A 299 -17.64 -5.38 15.89
N LEU A 300 -17.78 -6.07 17.03
CA LEU A 300 -17.34 -7.45 17.20
C LEU A 300 -18.15 -8.41 16.32
N ILE A 301 -19.48 -8.27 16.32
CA ILE A 301 -20.37 -9.10 15.49
C ILE A 301 -19.99 -8.96 14.02
N VAL A 302 -19.96 -7.72 13.53
CA VAL A 302 -19.68 -7.43 12.13
C VAL A 302 -18.27 -7.87 11.75
N GLY A 303 -17.28 -7.57 12.59
CA GLY A 303 -15.90 -7.94 12.32
C GLY A 303 -15.66 -9.45 12.31
N VAL A 304 -16.31 -10.21 13.21
CA VAL A 304 -16.22 -11.68 13.22
C VAL A 304 -16.82 -12.27 11.95
N VAL A 305 -18.02 -11.83 11.56
CA VAL A 305 -18.68 -12.26 10.31
C VAL A 305 -17.79 -11.93 9.12
N LEU A 306 -17.21 -10.74 9.12
CA LEU A 306 -16.40 -10.27 8.04
C LEU A 306 -15.10 -11.05 7.87
N VAL A 307 -14.39 -11.34 8.97
CA VAL A 307 -13.11 -12.06 8.94
C VAL A 307 -13.29 -13.57 8.75
N LEU A 308 -14.32 -14.17 9.37
CA LEU A 308 -14.51 -15.63 9.36
C LEU A 308 -15.42 -16.13 8.24
N LEU A 309 -16.29 -15.28 7.69
CA LEU A 309 -17.26 -15.69 6.67
C LEU A 309 -17.12 -14.88 5.37
N ALA A 310 -17.32 -13.56 5.43
CA ALA A 310 -17.40 -12.74 4.23
C ALA A 310 -16.09 -12.78 3.43
N ARG A 311 -14.95 -12.55 4.10
CA ARG A 311 -13.65 -12.49 3.45
C ARG A 311 -13.16 -13.83 2.89
N PRO A 312 -13.27 -14.97 3.62
CA PRO A 312 -13.01 -16.29 3.04
C PRO A 312 -13.88 -16.59 1.81
N LEU A 313 -15.17 -16.25 1.86
CA LEU A 313 -16.08 -16.48 0.76
C LEU A 313 -15.73 -15.61 -0.46
N SER A 314 -15.44 -14.33 -0.25
CA SER A 314 -14.98 -13.41 -1.30
C SER A 314 -13.72 -13.92 -1.98
N VAL A 315 -12.71 -14.34 -1.21
CA VAL A 315 -11.46 -14.85 -1.78
C VAL A 315 -11.69 -16.15 -2.56
N TRP A 316 -12.48 -17.07 -2.01
CA TRP A 316 -12.76 -18.35 -2.64
C TRP A 316 -13.55 -18.19 -3.96
N ILE A 317 -14.60 -17.36 -3.96
CA ILE A 317 -15.41 -17.09 -5.16
C ILE A 317 -14.56 -16.37 -6.23
N SER A 318 -13.76 -15.37 -5.86
CA SER A 318 -12.87 -14.68 -6.81
C SER A 318 -11.80 -15.62 -7.38
N ALA A 319 -11.23 -16.50 -6.56
CA ALA A 319 -10.27 -17.51 -7.01
C ALA A 319 -10.90 -18.52 -7.99
N LEU A 320 -12.14 -18.94 -7.72
CA LEU A 320 -12.91 -19.84 -8.59
C LEU A 320 -13.22 -19.18 -9.95
N ALA A 321 -13.64 -17.91 -9.95
CA ALA A 321 -13.99 -17.16 -11.16
C ALA A 321 -12.82 -17.05 -12.15
N VAL A 322 -11.59 -16.86 -11.65
CA VAL A 322 -10.39 -16.74 -12.48
C VAL A 322 -9.75 -18.10 -12.81
N ARG A 323 -10.32 -19.21 -12.31
CA ARG A 323 -9.70 -20.56 -12.34
C ARG A 323 -8.23 -20.51 -11.86
N ALA A 324 -7.94 -19.62 -10.91
CA ALA A 324 -6.58 -19.31 -10.44
C ALA A 324 -6.00 -20.38 -9.49
N ASP A 325 -6.72 -21.49 -9.30
CA ASP A 325 -6.35 -22.63 -8.45
C ASP A 325 -5.02 -23.30 -8.88
N ARG A 326 -4.51 -23.01 -10.07
CA ARG A 326 -3.20 -23.52 -10.52
C ARG A 326 -1.98 -22.83 -9.90
N GLY A 327 -2.15 -21.78 -9.08
CA GLY A 327 -1.03 -21.03 -8.49
C GLY A 327 -1.20 -20.55 -7.05
N LEU A 328 -2.43 -20.31 -6.59
CA LEU A 328 -2.72 -19.87 -5.22
C LEU A 328 -3.49 -20.98 -4.50
N GLY A 329 -2.78 -22.02 -4.05
CA GLY A 329 -3.40 -23.14 -3.34
C GLY A 329 -4.16 -22.69 -2.08
N TRP A 330 -4.94 -23.59 -1.47
CA TRP A 330 -5.83 -23.27 -0.33
C TRP A 330 -5.15 -22.54 0.83
N ARG A 331 -3.86 -22.79 1.09
CA ARG A 331 -3.05 -22.09 2.12
C ARG A 331 -2.87 -20.61 1.79
N GLY A 332 -2.61 -20.30 0.52
CA GLY A 332 -2.49 -18.93 0.03
C GLY A 332 -3.83 -18.20 0.09
N GLN A 333 -4.92 -18.87 -0.26
CA GLN A 333 -6.29 -18.33 -0.14
C GLN A 333 -6.64 -18.05 1.33
N ALA A 334 -6.44 -19.01 2.23
CA ALA A 334 -6.69 -18.84 3.67
C ALA A 334 -5.90 -17.68 4.27
N PHE A 335 -4.64 -17.51 3.85
CA PHE A 335 -3.84 -16.37 4.28
C PHE A 335 -4.33 -15.05 3.68
N LEU A 336 -4.67 -15.03 2.39
CA LEU A 336 -5.23 -13.83 1.76
C LEU A 336 -6.53 -13.40 2.43
N SER A 337 -7.34 -14.37 2.88
CA SER A 337 -8.55 -14.10 3.66
C SER A 337 -8.24 -13.55 5.05
N TRP A 338 -7.20 -14.05 5.72
CA TRP A 338 -6.80 -13.56 7.03
C TRP A 338 -6.07 -12.22 7.00
N ALA A 339 -5.30 -11.96 5.94
CA ALA A 339 -4.40 -10.83 5.80
C ALA A 339 -5.08 -9.52 5.36
N GLY A 340 -6.39 -9.51 5.15
CA GLY A 340 -7.15 -8.29 4.82
C GLY A 340 -7.30 -7.36 6.04
N LEU A 341 -6.22 -6.68 6.45
CA LEU A 341 -6.29 -5.64 7.48
C LEU A 341 -7.09 -4.45 6.96
N ARG A 342 -7.83 -3.84 7.88
CA ARG A 342 -8.58 -2.61 7.66
C ARG A 342 -7.83 -1.46 8.30
N GLY A 343 -7.44 -0.48 7.51
CA GLY A 343 -6.73 0.70 7.99
C GLY A 343 -7.66 1.91 8.06
N ALA A 344 -7.16 3.07 7.61
CA ALA A 344 -7.91 4.32 7.67
C ALA A 344 -9.06 4.39 6.67
N VAL A 345 -8.93 3.73 5.52
CA VAL A 345 -9.87 3.90 4.41
C VAL A 345 -11.32 3.62 4.82
N PRO A 346 -11.67 2.49 5.48
CA PRO A 346 -13.04 2.30 5.97
C PRO A 346 -13.54 3.43 6.88
N ILE A 347 -12.70 3.98 7.75
CA ILE A 347 -13.12 5.07 8.65
C ILE A 347 -13.41 6.34 7.84
N VAL A 348 -12.57 6.68 6.87
CA VAL A 348 -12.82 7.81 5.95
C VAL A 348 -14.10 7.60 5.16
N LEU A 349 -14.35 6.39 4.68
CA LEU A 349 -15.58 6.10 3.93
C LEU A 349 -16.82 6.18 4.80
N ALA A 350 -16.71 5.86 6.09
CA ALA A 350 -17.81 6.06 7.05
C ALA A 350 -18.15 7.55 7.27
N THR A 351 -17.24 8.49 6.97
CA THR A 351 -17.56 9.93 7.07
C THR A 351 -18.48 10.39 5.94
N ILE A 352 -18.61 9.63 4.85
CA ILE A 352 -19.53 9.95 3.74
C ILE A 352 -20.98 9.93 4.23
N PRO A 353 -21.53 8.80 4.74
CA PRO A 353 -22.90 8.76 5.26
C PRO A 353 -23.09 9.64 6.49
N LEU A 354 -22.03 9.87 7.28
CA LEU A 354 -22.05 10.79 8.42
C LEU A 354 -22.26 12.24 7.96
N SER A 355 -21.49 12.69 6.97
CA SER A 355 -21.61 14.04 6.39
C SER A 355 -22.93 14.27 5.65
N SER A 356 -23.53 13.22 5.09
CA SER A 356 -24.85 13.32 4.44
C SER A 356 -26.02 13.14 5.42
N ALA A 357 -25.75 13.07 6.73
CA ALA A 357 -26.74 12.85 7.79
C ALA A 357 -27.65 11.63 7.53
N THR A 358 -27.06 10.55 7.01
CA THR A 358 -27.79 9.31 6.75
C THR A 358 -28.29 8.71 8.07
N PRO A 359 -29.56 8.28 8.18
CA PRO A 359 -30.07 7.68 9.41
C PRO A 359 -29.20 6.49 9.89
N GLY A 360 -28.73 6.54 11.14
CA GLY A 360 -27.87 5.51 11.73
C GLY A 360 -26.38 5.59 11.35
N ALA A 361 -25.95 6.67 10.68
CA ALA A 361 -24.55 6.87 10.29
C ALA A 361 -23.59 6.99 11.49
N ASP A 362 -24.01 7.57 12.61
CA ASP A 362 -23.18 7.70 13.82
C ASP A 362 -22.79 6.31 14.36
N GLY A 363 -23.78 5.42 14.45
CA GLY A 363 -23.57 4.03 14.85
C GLY A 363 -22.64 3.27 13.89
N LEU A 364 -22.80 3.49 12.58
CA LEU A 364 -21.91 2.94 11.56
C LEU A 364 -20.47 3.43 11.73
N PHE A 365 -20.28 4.76 11.86
CA PHE A 365 -18.96 5.36 12.03
C PHE A 365 -18.27 4.82 13.28
N ASN A 366 -18.94 4.84 14.43
CA ASN A 366 -18.41 4.35 15.69
C ASN A 366 -18.09 2.85 15.64
N ALA A 367 -18.96 2.03 15.03
CA ALA A 367 -18.72 0.60 14.89
C ALA A 367 -17.56 0.28 13.96
N VAL A 368 -17.44 0.99 12.82
CA VAL A 368 -16.30 0.86 11.89
C VAL A 368 -15.01 1.25 12.59
N PHE A 369 -15.01 2.36 13.34
CA PHE A 369 -13.86 2.84 14.10
C PHE A 369 -13.37 1.81 15.12
N VAL A 370 -14.27 1.29 15.95
CA VAL A 370 -13.95 0.25 16.94
C VAL A 370 -13.47 -1.03 16.28
N LEU A 371 -14.12 -1.45 15.20
CA LEU A 371 -13.72 -2.63 14.43
C LEU A 371 -12.30 -2.47 13.90
N VAL A 372 -11.96 -1.32 13.30
CA VAL A 372 -10.59 -1.07 12.80
C VAL A 372 -9.58 -1.19 13.93
N ILE A 373 -9.83 -0.63 15.12
CA ILE A 373 -8.91 -0.76 16.26
C ILE A 373 -8.74 -2.22 16.68
N ILE A 374 -9.85 -2.90 17.01
CA ILE A 374 -9.83 -4.26 17.55
C ILE A 374 -9.20 -5.23 16.55
N PHE A 375 -9.66 -5.21 15.31
CA PHE A 375 -9.20 -6.16 14.30
C PHE A 375 -7.81 -5.84 13.80
N THR A 376 -7.39 -4.57 13.75
CA THR A 376 -5.98 -4.24 13.47
C THR A 376 -5.07 -4.79 14.56
N LEU A 377 -5.43 -4.66 15.86
CA LEU A 377 -4.64 -5.25 16.95
C LEU A 377 -4.56 -6.77 16.85
N VAL A 378 -5.71 -7.44 16.67
CA VAL A 378 -5.80 -8.89 16.63
C VAL A 378 -5.11 -9.47 15.38
N GLN A 379 -5.43 -8.95 14.20
CA GLN A 379 -4.88 -9.45 12.95
C GLN A 379 -3.40 -9.09 12.79
N ALA A 380 -2.96 -7.88 13.16
CA ALA A 380 -1.54 -7.51 13.11
C ALA A 380 -0.66 -8.47 13.92
N GLY A 381 -1.08 -8.80 15.15
CA GLY A 381 -0.35 -9.75 16.01
C GLY A 381 -0.41 -11.20 15.51
N THR A 382 -1.50 -11.59 14.84
CA THR A 382 -1.72 -12.98 14.39
C THR A 382 -1.29 -13.26 12.96
N LEU A 383 -1.05 -12.24 12.13
CA LEU A 383 -0.60 -12.36 10.74
C LEU A 383 0.67 -13.21 10.61
N ALA A 384 1.68 -12.89 11.42
CA ALA A 384 2.95 -13.61 11.39
C ALA A 384 2.87 -15.08 11.83
N PRO A 385 2.24 -15.43 12.96
CA PRO A 385 2.07 -16.84 13.34
C PRO A 385 1.15 -17.60 12.37
N VAL A 386 0.12 -16.97 11.81
CA VAL A 386 -0.73 -17.62 10.79
C VAL A 386 0.06 -17.93 9.52
N ALA A 387 0.89 -17.00 9.03
CA ALA A 387 1.79 -17.26 7.89
C ALA A 387 2.71 -18.46 8.14
N ARG A 388 3.29 -18.56 9.35
CA ARG A 388 4.15 -19.69 9.73
C ARG A 388 3.39 -21.01 9.82
N ARG A 389 2.21 -21.01 10.46
CA ARG A 389 1.36 -22.21 10.59
C ARG A 389 0.86 -22.74 9.26
N LEU A 390 0.53 -21.85 8.33
CA LEU A 390 0.11 -22.21 6.98
C LEU A 390 1.29 -22.64 6.08
N GLY A 391 2.54 -22.54 6.53
CA GLY A 391 3.72 -22.99 5.80
C GLY A 391 3.98 -22.18 4.51
N ILE A 392 3.53 -20.93 4.46
CA ILE A 392 3.65 -20.04 3.29
C ILE A 392 4.89 -19.15 3.36
N THR A 393 5.52 -19.07 4.53
CA THR A 393 6.81 -18.40 4.69
C THR A 393 7.88 -19.24 4.00
N ALA A 394 8.67 -18.64 3.12
CA ALA A 394 9.88 -19.29 2.64
C ALA A 394 10.81 -19.55 3.84
N PRO A 395 11.49 -20.71 3.92
CA PRO A 395 12.58 -20.88 4.88
C PRO A 395 13.58 -19.74 4.67
N ALA A 396 14.22 -19.30 5.75
CA ALA A 396 15.32 -18.34 5.67
C ALA A 396 16.52 -18.99 4.96
N GLU A 397 16.44 -19.16 3.64
CA GLU A 397 17.62 -19.36 2.82
C GLU A 397 18.46 -18.09 2.92
N ALA A 398 19.74 -18.29 3.29
CA ALA A 398 20.85 -17.35 3.28
C ALA A 398 20.49 -15.94 2.79
N ALA A 399 20.40 -15.01 3.75
CA ALA A 399 20.15 -13.58 3.58
C ALA A 399 20.47 -13.08 2.15
N GLU A 400 19.43 -12.84 1.35
CA GLU A 400 19.61 -12.20 0.05
C GLU A 400 20.17 -10.80 0.28
N VAL A 401 21.28 -10.55 -0.39
CA VAL A 401 21.95 -9.26 -0.53
C VAL A 401 20.94 -8.16 -0.89
N HIS A 402 20.85 -7.15 -0.04
CA HIS A 402 20.15 -5.91 -0.38
C HIS A 402 21.07 -5.08 -1.27
N VAL A 403 20.61 -4.74 -2.48
CA VAL A 403 21.37 -3.92 -3.43
C VAL A 403 20.76 -2.52 -3.43
N GLU A 404 21.36 -1.59 -2.69
CA GLU A 404 20.98 -0.18 -2.78
C GLU A 404 21.71 0.46 -3.95
N ALA A 405 21.05 1.36 -4.68
CA ALA A 405 21.66 2.01 -5.82
C ALA A 405 21.56 3.52 -5.77
N ALA A 406 22.64 4.22 -6.16
CA ALA A 406 22.71 5.68 -6.29
C ALA A 406 23.18 6.06 -7.71
N PRO A 407 22.47 6.92 -8.47
CA PRO A 407 22.80 7.15 -9.88
C PRO A 407 23.90 8.19 -10.01
N LEU A 408 24.84 7.96 -10.93
CA LEU A 408 25.88 8.90 -11.34
C LEU A 408 25.49 9.45 -12.73
N GLU A 409 24.59 10.45 -12.73
CA GLU A 409 23.90 10.94 -13.93
C GLU A 409 24.83 11.38 -15.07
N ARG A 410 26.01 11.93 -14.75
CA ARG A 410 27.01 12.35 -15.75
C ARG A 410 27.77 11.20 -16.41
N MET A 411 27.82 10.03 -15.77
CA MET A 411 28.57 8.86 -16.26
C MET A 411 27.67 7.75 -16.81
N HIS A 412 26.35 7.94 -16.83
CA HIS A 412 25.37 6.91 -17.19
C HIS A 412 25.60 5.58 -16.44
N ALA A 413 25.91 5.67 -15.15
CA ALA A 413 26.18 4.54 -14.29
C ALA A 413 25.39 4.60 -12.98
N ASP A 414 25.13 3.44 -12.39
CA ASP A 414 24.58 3.26 -11.06
C ASP A 414 25.70 2.74 -10.14
N LEU A 415 25.75 3.29 -8.93
CA LEU A 415 26.41 2.64 -7.79
C LEU A 415 25.49 1.54 -7.29
N LEU A 416 26.04 0.39 -6.94
CA LEU A 416 25.36 -0.74 -6.32
C LEU A 416 26.12 -1.05 -5.01
N GLN A 417 25.45 -0.91 -3.88
CA GLN A 417 25.98 -1.27 -2.56
C GLN A 417 25.43 -2.63 -2.14
N ILE A 418 26.30 -3.52 -1.69
CA ILE A 418 26.00 -4.90 -1.36
C ILE A 418 26.57 -5.28 0.00
N ASP A 419 25.73 -5.73 0.91
CA ASP A 419 26.20 -6.28 2.18
C ASP A 419 26.27 -7.81 2.12
N VAL A 420 27.43 -8.37 2.46
CA VAL A 420 27.66 -9.81 2.56
C VAL A 420 27.12 -10.32 3.89
N ALA A 421 25.81 -10.54 3.93
CA ALA A 421 25.12 -10.98 5.13
C ALA A 421 25.52 -12.41 5.59
N PRO A 422 25.35 -12.74 6.88
CA PRO A 422 25.56 -14.09 7.40
C PRO A 422 24.75 -15.14 6.63
N GLY A 423 25.43 -16.17 6.14
CA GLY A 423 24.85 -17.24 5.32
C GLY A 423 24.97 -17.03 3.81
N SER A 424 25.27 -15.82 3.32
CA SER A 424 25.50 -15.58 1.89
C SER A 424 26.70 -16.38 1.38
N ARG A 425 26.53 -17.06 0.23
CA ARG A 425 27.62 -17.77 -0.45
C ARG A 425 28.56 -16.86 -1.25
N LEU A 426 28.36 -15.54 -1.19
CA LEU A 426 29.39 -14.57 -1.59
C LEU A 426 30.60 -14.65 -0.64
N ALA A 427 30.37 -14.99 0.62
CA ALA A 427 31.45 -15.18 1.58
C ALA A 427 32.37 -16.31 1.08
N GLY A 428 33.63 -15.96 0.87
CA GLY A 428 34.66 -16.87 0.39
C GLY A 428 34.90 -16.86 -1.11
N VAL A 429 34.15 -16.08 -1.90
CA VAL A 429 34.35 -15.86 -3.34
C VAL A 429 35.36 -14.74 -3.56
N HIS A 430 36.24 -14.89 -4.55
CA HIS A 430 37.17 -13.83 -4.95
C HIS A 430 36.53 -12.86 -5.96
N ILE A 431 37.06 -11.64 -6.09
CA ILE A 431 36.45 -10.62 -6.96
C ILE A 431 36.45 -11.03 -8.44
N ASP A 432 37.54 -11.62 -8.92
CA ASP A 432 37.66 -12.15 -10.27
C ASP A 432 36.63 -13.26 -10.57
N GLU A 433 36.22 -14.00 -9.55
CA GLU A 433 35.22 -15.08 -9.64
C GLU A 433 33.78 -14.59 -9.71
N LEU A 434 33.52 -13.33 -9.31
CA LEU A 434 32.20 -12.71 -9.50
C LEU A 434 31.84 -12.68 -10.99
N ARG A 435 32.85 -12.48 -11.86
CA ARG A 435 32.71 -12.35 -13.31
C ARG A 435 31.60 -11.37 -13.68
N LEU A 436 31.75 -10.13 -13.21
CA LEU A 436 30.85 -9.04 -13.54
C LEU A 436 30.88 -8.76 -15.06
N PRO A 437 29.76 -8.31 -15.65
CA PRO A 437 29.74 -7.93 -17.06
C PRO A 437 30.67 -6.75 -17.34
N VAL A 438 31.15 -6.64 -18.57
CA VAL A 438 31.92 -5.48 -19.02
C VAL A 438 31.08 -4.21 -18.82
N GLY A 439 31.63 -3.22 -18.12
CA GLY A 439 30.89 -2.03 -17.68
C GLY A 439 30.45 -2.07 -16.21
N ALA A 440 30.72 -3.16 -15.47
CA ALA A 440 30.55 -3.23 -14.02
C ALA A 440 31.86 -3.61 -13.30
N SER A 441 32.19 -2.91 -12.21
CA SER A 441 33.41 -3.16 -11.44
C SER A 441 33.23 -2.91 -9.94
N VAL A 442 33.86 -3.76 -9.12
CA VAL A 442 33.95 -3.54 -7.67
C VAL A 442 34.98 -2.45 -7.40
N THR A 443 34.55 -1.36 -6.76
CA THR A 443 35.37 -0.16 -6.54
C THR A 443 35.86 -0.05 -5.09
N LEU A 444 35.08 -0.51 -4.12
CA LEU A 444 35.42 -0.42 -2.70
C LEU A 444 34.86 -1.63 -1.94
N VAL A 445 35.61 -2.12 -0.98
CA VAL A 445 35.11 -3.05 0.06
C VAL A 445 35.33 -2.39 1.42
N VAL A 446 34.28 -2.31 2.22
CA VAL A 446 34.33 -1.87 3.61
C VAL A 446 34.25 -3.11 4.50
N ARG A 447 35.26 -3.30 5.34
CA ARG A 447 35.35 -4.40 6.31
C ARG A 447 35.64 -3.82 7.67
N ASP A 448 34.83 -4.18 8.66
CA ASP A 448 34.98 -3.71 10.05
C ASP A 448 35.07 -2.17 10.16
N GLY A 449 34.32 -1.46 9.29
CA GLY A 449 34.29 0.01 9.22
C GLY A 449 35.46 0.65 8.45
N ALA A 450 36.42 -0.13 7.95
CA ALA A 450 37.54 0.36 7.15
C ALA A 450 37.36 0.02 5.66
N GLY A 451 37.39 1.04 4.80
CA GLY A 451 37.31 0.90 3.34
C GLY A 451 38.67 0.64 2.69
N PHE A 452 38.73 -0.29 1.75
CA PHE A 452 39.92 -0.54 0.93
C PHE A 452 39.54 -0.84 -0.53
N VAL A 453 40.43 -0.51 -1.46
CA VAL A 453 40.28 -0.85 -2.89
C VAL A 453 40.69 -2.30 -3.06
N PRO A 454 39.80 -3.19 -3.52
CA PRO A 454 40.11 -4.60 -3.59
C PRO A 454 40.86 -4.95 -4.89
N GLY A 455 41.84 -5.85 -4.79
CA GLY A 455 42.47 -6.51 -5.94
C GLY A 455 41.66 -7.72 -6.45
N PRO A 456 42.05 -8.31 -7.60
CA PRO A 456 41.38 -9.48 -8.20
C PRO A 456 41.24 -10.65 -7.23
N ASP A 457 42.30 -10.93 -6.46
CA ASP A 457 42.37 -12.03 -5.51
C ASP A 457 41.75 -11.71 -4.15
N THR A 458 41.09 -10.55 -4.00
CA THR A 458 40.44 -10.18 -2.74
C THR A 458 39.29 -11.12 -2.46
N ARG A 459 39.39 -11.84 -1.34
CA ARG A 459 38.33 -12.73 -0.87
C ARG A 459 37.30 -11.96 -0.05
N LEU A 460 36.03 -12.08 -0.44
CA LEU A 460 34.90 -11.53 0.28
C LEU A 460 34.66 -12.30 1.59
N ARG A 461 34.30 -11.59 2.65
CA ARG A 461 33.99 -12.14 3.97
C ARG A 461 32.58 -11.73 4.39
N THR A 462 32.00 -12.54 5.27
CA THR A 462 30.75 -12.16 5.94
C THR A 462 30.95 -10.87 6.71
N GLY A 463 30.05 -9.91 6.56
CA GLY A 463 30.13 -8.57 7.14
C GLY A 463 30.77 -7.52 6.24
N ASP A 464 31.30 -7.90 5.07
CA ASP A 464 31.80 -6.93 4.09
C ASP A 464 30.65 -6.14 3.44
N SER A 465 30.82 -4.83 3.27
CA SER A 465 29.99 -4.00 2.39
C SER A 465 30.77 -3.67 1.11
N ILE A 466 30.22 -4.02 -0.04
CA ILE A 466 30.86 -3.94 -1.35
C ILE A 466 30.18 -2.82 -2.15
N LEU A 467 30.97 -1.92 -2.72
CA LEU A 467 30.51 -0.91 -3.66
C LEU A 467 30.92 -1.30 -5.09
N ILE A 468 29.95 -1.33 -5.99
CA ILE A 468 30.12 -1.67 -7.39
C ILE A 468 29.60 -0.51 -8.23
N VAL A 469 30.34 -0.11 -9.25
CA VAL A 469 29.86 0.85 -10.26
C VAL A 469 29.49 0.05 -11.50
N ALA A 470 28.26 0.20 -12.00
CA ALA A 470 27.78 -0.46 -13.20
C ALA A 470 27.14 0.54 -14.16
N THR A 471 27.49 0.51 -15.45
CA THR A 471 26.77 1.32 -16.45
C THR A 471 25.30 0.90 -16.55
N ASN A 472 24.43 1.84 -16.90
CA ASN A 472 22.97 1.63 -16.92
C ASN A 472 22.55 0.42 -17.77
N ASP A 473 23.27 0.15 -18.87
CA ASP A 473 22.95 -0.95 -19.80
C ASP A 473 23.21 -2.34 -19.20
N VAL A 474 24.14 -2.46 -18.25
CA VAL A 474 24.54 -3.73 -17.64
C VAL A 474 24.16 -3.85 -16.17
N ARG A 475 23.53 -2.82 -15.60
CA ARG A 475 23.07 -2.77 -14.20
C ARG A 475 22.27 -4.01 -13.79
N ASP A 476 21.20 -4.32 -14.54
CA ASP A 476 20.30 -5.43 -14.20
C ASP A 476 21.01 -6.79 -14.35
N VAL A 477 21.92 -6.91 -15.31
CA VAL A 477 22.75 -8.11 -15.51
C VAL A 477 23.71 -8.29 -14.34
N ALA A 478 24.40 -7.22 -13.92
CA ALA A 478 25.29 -7.22 -12.76
C ALA A 478 24.53 -7.59 -11.48
N GLU A 479 23.35 -6.99 -11.25
CA GLU A 479 22.51 -7.30 -10.10
C GLU A 479 22.08 -8.78 -10.07
N ARG A 480 21.60 -9.32 -11.21
CA ARG A 480 21.24 -10.74 -11.32
C ARG A 480 22.44 -11.65 -11.05
N ARG A 481 23.61 -11.29 -11.57
CA ARG A 481 24.84 -12.05 -11.37
C ARG A 481 25.23 -12.09 -9.89
N LEU A 482 25.19 -10.96 -9.21
CA LEU A 482 25.53 -10.86 -7.78
C LEU A 482 24.56 -11.68 -6.91
N ARG A 483 23.26 -11.64 -7.23
CA ARG A 483 22.24 -12.48 -6.57
C ARG A 483 22.49 -13.97 -6.81
N ALA A 484 22.85 -14.36 -8.03
CA ALA A 484 23.18 -15.75 -8.36
C ALA A 484 24.37 -16.27 -7.55
N VAL A 485 25.45 -15.50 -7.48
CA VAL A 485 26.64 -15.84 -6.68
C VAL A 485 26.31 -15.85 -5.18
N SER A 486 25.46 -14.95 -4.69
CA SER A 486 24.99 -15.00 -3.30
C SER A 486 24.27 -16.30 -2.94
N ARG A 487 23.51 -16.89 -3.87
CA ARG A 487 22.78 -18.14 -3.64
C ARG A 487 23.64 -19.39 -3.80
N ARG A 488 24.53 -19.41 -4.78
CA ARG A 488 25.23 -20.63 -5.22
C ARG A 488 26.76 -20.57 -5.07
N GLY A 489 27.31 -19.43 -4.67
CA GLY A 489 28.74 -19.19 -4.55
C GLY A 489 29.47 -19.34 -5.88
N ARG A 490 30.69 -19.87 -5.84
CA ARG A 490 31.55 -20.13 -7.01
C ARG A 490 30.87 -21.02 -8.08
N LEU A 491 29.88 -21.81 -7.69
CA LEU A 491 29.19 -22.76 -8.56
C LEU A 491 28.00 -22.16 -9.34
N ALA A 492 27.68 -20.87 -9.18
CA ALA A 492 26.51 -20.25 -9.83
C ALA A 492 26.39 -20.54 -11.34
N ARG A 493 27.54 -20.55 -12.05
CA ARG A 493 27.61 -20.87 -13.49
C ARG A 493 27.16 -22.30 -13.83
N TRP A 494 27.48 -23.27 -12.98
CA TRP A 494 27.12 -24.68 -13.21
C TRP A 494 25.62 -24.94 -13.09
N PHE A 495 24.89 -24.02 -12.44
CA PHE A 495 23.43 -24.05 -12.35
C PHE A 495 22.74 -23.21 -13.43
N GLY A 496 23.49 -22.70 -14.42
CA GLY A 496 22.96 -21.86 -15.50
C GLY A 496 22.43 -20.50 -15.04
N GLU A 497 22.99 -19.97 -13.94
CA GLU A 497 22.69 -18.64 -13.42
C GLU A 497 23.79 -17.64 -13.84
N ASP A 498 23.77 -17.28 -15.12
CA ASP A 498 24.81 -16.43 -15.75
C ASP A 498 24.50 -14.93 -15.66
N GLY A 499 23.29 -14.56 -15.22
CA GLY A 499 22.81 -13.18 -15.20
C GLY A 499 22.23 -12.68 -16.55
N ALA A 500 22.32 -13.49 -17.60
CA ALA A 500 21.69 -13.28 -18.90
C ALA A 500 20.22 -13.77 -18.92
N ASP A 501 19.38 -13.16 -19.76
CA ASP A 501 18.01 -13.66 -19.98
C ASP A 501 18.09 -15.02 -20.66
N ARG A 502 17.36 -16.01 -20.13
CA ARG A 502 17.12 -17.28 -20.83
C ARG A 502 16.25 -16.95 -22.05
N THR A 503 16.86 -16.96 -23.23
CA THR A 503 16.17 -16.92 -24.53
C THR A 503 15.21 -18.07 -24.68
#